data_AF-A0AAD8H197-F1
#
_entry.id   AF-A0AAD8H197-F1
#
_cell.length_a   1.000
_cell.length_b   1.000
_cell.length_c   1.000
_cell.angle_alpha   90.00
_cell.angle_beta   90.00
_cell.angle_gamma   90.00
#
_symmetry.space_group_name_H-M   'P 1'
#
loop_
_entity.id
_entity.type
_entity.pdbx_description
1 polymer ?
#
loop_
_entity_poly.entity_id
_entity_poly.type
_entity_poly.pdbx_seq_one_letter_code
_entity_poly.pdbx_strand_id
1 'polypeptide(L)'
;MLVDTRTPISGAITVLYQGEVGGLEAERKADGDRNRVKPTACAYIINANEVVKANNVCETIIVLHGRVEDVEINEEVDVLISEWMGYMLLYESMLGSVITARDRWLKPGGLILPSTTTISLCQIDMLRIAI
;
A
#
# COMPACT_ATOMS: atom_id res chain seq x y z
N MET A 1 0.51 -10.29 21.67
CA MET A 1 0.50 -11.70 21.23
C MET A 1 1.88 -11.99 20.66
N LEU A 2 2.65 -12.89 21.28
CA LEU A 2 3.96 -13.29 20.76
C LEU A 2 3.72 -14.29 19.62
N VAL A 3 4.26 -13.98 18.44
CA VAL A 3 4.16 -14.84 17.25
C VAL A 3 5.27 -15.88 17.31
N ASP A 4 4.94 -17.15 17.11
CA ASP A 4 5.93 -18.20 16.95
C ASP A 4 6.60 -18.07 15.57
N THR A 5 7.83 -17.59 15.54
CA THR A 5 8.63 -17.39 14.32
C THR A 5 9.13 -18.69 13.69
N ARG A 6 8.80 -19.85 14.26
CA ARG A 6 9.26 -21.17 13.80
C ARG A 6 8.36 -21.80 12.75
N THR A 7 7.15 -21.29 12.53
CA THR A 7 6.26 -21.78 11.49
C THR A 7 6.73 -21.26 10.12
N PRO A 8 7.03 -22.12 9.15
CA PRO A 8 7.41 -21.68 7.81
C PRO A 8 6.29 -20.87 7.17
N ILE A 9 6.61 -19.66 6.68
CA ILE A 9 5.68 -18.84 5.91
C ILE A 9 5.57 -19.45 4.51
N SER A 10 4.38 -19.89 4.15
CA SER A 10 4.04 -20.43 2.83
C SER A 10 3.72 -19.35 1.80
N GLY A 11 3.23 -18.18 2.25
CA GLY A 11 2.93 -17.06 1.35
C GLY A 11 2.63 -15.76 2.09
N ALA A 12 2.80 -14.64 1.38
CA ALA A 12 2.46 -13.31 1.87
C ALA A 12 1.72 -12.50 0.79
N ILE A 13 0.66 -11.79 1.20
CA ILE A 13 0.00 -10.78 0.36
C ILE A 13 0.48 -9.40 0.80
N THR A 14 0.83 -8.57 -0.17
CA THR A 14 1.04 -7.14 0.05
C THR A 14 -0.09 -6.35 -0.61
N VAL A 15 -0.85 -5.60 0.21
CA VAL A 15 -1.87 -4.66 -0.27
C VAL A 15 -1.26 -3.27 -0.26
N LEU A 16 -1.09 -2.69 -1.44
CA LEU A 16 -0.54 -1.35 -1.61
C LEU A 16 -1.63 -0.37 -2.02
N TYR A 17 -1.66 0.78 -1.35
CA TYR A 17 -2.47 1.91 -1.78
C TYR A 17 -1.79 2.65 -2.93
N GLN A 18 -2.58 2.98 -3.95
CA GLN A 18 -2.32 4.18 -4.71
C GLN A 18 -3.65 4.94 -4.78
N GLY A 19 -3.73 6.10 -4.11
CA GLY A 19 -4.85 7.01 -4.31
C GLY A 19 -4.99 7.41 -5.77
N GLU A 20 -6.16 7.92 -6.16
CA GLU A 20 -6.33 8.54 -7.48
C GLU A 20 -5.41 9.77 -7.57
N VAL A 21 -4.22 9.60 -8.15
CA VAL A 21 -3.34 10.71 -8.50
C VAL A 21 -3.99 11.48 -9.65
N GLY A 22 -4.63 12.61 -9.33
CA GLY A 22 -5.44 13.43 -10.24
C GLY A 22 -4.70 14.13 -11.40
N GLY A 23 -3.47 13.74 -11.73
CA GLY A 23 -2.60 14.53 -12.61
C GLY A 23 -1.25 14.86 -11.96
N LEU A 24 -0.17 14.83 -12.75
CA LEU A 24 1.06 15.57 -12.44
C LEU A 24 1.16 16.66 -13.51
N GLU A 25 1.15 17.93 -13.12
CA GLU A 25 1.46 19.00 -14.07
C GLU A 25 2.97 19.02 -14.31
N ALA A 26 3.37 18.70 -15.54
CA ALA A 26 4.77 18.73 -15.93
C ALA A 26 5.01 19.97 -16.79
N GLU A 27 5.93 20.83 -16.33
CA GLU A 27 6.38 22.00 -17.08
C GLU A 27 7.66 21.65 -17.85
N ARG A 28 7.65 21.86 -19.17
CA ARG A 28 8.83 21.62 -19.99
C ARG A 28 9.78 22.81 -19.88
N LYS A 29 10.94 22.60 -19.24
CA LYS A 29 11.97 23.63 -18.99
C LYS A 29 12.52 24.35 -20.23
N ALA A 30 12.29 23.83 -21.43
CA ALA A 30 12.83 24.42 -22.66
C ALA A 30 12.02 25.62 -23.18
N ASP A 31 10.73 25.69 -22.84
CA ASP A 31 9.79 26.60 -23.48
C ASP A 31 8.68 27.12 -22.56
N GLY A 32 8.60 26.68 -21.29
CA GLY A 32 7.61 27.16 -20.32
C GLY A 32 6.17 26.70 -20.61
N ASP A 33 6.00 25.83 -21.60
CA ASP A 33 4.70 25.28 -21.96
C ASP A 33 4.22 24.27 -20.90
N ARG A 34 3.02 24.51 -20.37
CA ARG A 34 2.41 23.72 -19.30
C ARG A 34 1.46 22.70 -19.91
N ASN A 35 1.95 21.47 -20.06
CA ASN A 35 1.11 20.36 -20.49
C ASN A 35 0.65 19.55 -19.27
N ARG A 36 -0.67 19.40 -19.12
CA ARG A 36 -1.24 18.57 -18.06
C ARG A 36 -1.00 17.10 -18.41
N VAL A 37 0.05 16.50 -17.85
CA VAL A 37 0.31 15.07 -17.99
C VAL A 37 -0.61 14.35 -17.01
N LYS A 38 -1.61 13.64 -17.53
CA LYS A 38 -2.36 12.70 -16.68
C LYS A 38 -1.44 11.49 -16.43
N PRO A 39 -1.02 11.22 -15.19
CA PRO A 39 -0.33 9.99 -14.88
C PRO A 39 -1.29 8.87 -15.25
N THR A 40 -0.75 7.83 -15.87
CA THR A 40 -1.51 6.60 -16.12
C THR A 40 -2.07 6.15 -14.78
N ALA A 41 -3.39 5.94 -14.70
CA ALA A 41 -3.98 5.28 -13.55
C ALA A 41 -3.20 3.99 -13.31
N CYS A 42 -2.83 3.72 -12.05
CA CYS A 42 -2.04 2.53 -11.69
C CYS A 42 -0.59 2.52 -12.23
N ALA A 43 0.01 3.68 -12.53
CA ALA A 43 1.43 3.77 -12.90
C ALA A 43 2.37 3.04 -11.90
N TYR A 44 1.99 2.96 -10.62
CA TYR A 44 2.74 2.18 -9.64
C TYR A 44 2.71 0.67 -9.94
N ILE A 45 1.57 0.13 -10.35
CA ILE A 45 1.40 -1.30 -10.66
C ILE A 45 2.14 -1.69 -11.95
N ILE A 46 2.16 -0.79 -12.93
CA ILE A 46 2.94 -0.96 -14.16
C ILE A 46 4.43 -1.04 -13.79
N ASN A 47 4.92 -0.09 -12.99
CA ASN A 47 6.31 -0.07 -12.55
C ASN A 47 6.66 -1.29 -11.68
N ALA A 48 5.75 -1.74 -10.81
CA ALA A 48 5.98 -2.92 -9.97
C ALA A 48 6.19 -4.18 -10.81
N ASN A 49 5.38 -4.37 -11.86
CA ASN A 49 5.57 -5.49 -12.80
C ASN A 49 6.93 -5.42 -13.52
N GLU A 50 7.34 -4.24 -13.96
CA GLU A 50 8.65 -4.03 -14.61
C GLU A 50 9.80 -4.32 -13.65
N VAL A 51 9.70 -3.88 -12.39
CA VAL A 51 10.70 -4.15 -11.35
C VAL A 51 10.79 -5.64 -11.06
N VAL A 52 9.67 -6.35 -10.92
CA VAL A 52 9.65 -7.82 -10.71
C VAL A 52 10.33 -8.55 -11.86
N LYS A 53 10.05 -8.15 -13.10
CA LYS A 53 10.68 -8.71 -14.31
C LYS A 53 12.17 -8.41 -14.36
N ALA A 54 12.57 -7.17 -14.12
CA ALA A 54 13.97 -6.75 -14.15
C ALA A 54 14.84 -7.48 -13.10
N ASN A 55 14.23 -7.91 -11.99
CA ASN A 55 14.91 -8.64 -10.93
C ASN A 55 14.81 -10.17 -11.04
N ASN A 56 14.19 -10.72 -12.10
CA ASN A 56 14.02 -12.17 -12.32
C ASN A 56 13.33 -12.91 -11.16
N VAL A 57 12.34 -12.28 -10.51
CA VAL A 57 11.58 -12.84 -9.38
C VAL A 57 10.11 -13.11 -9.70
N CYS A 58 9.77 -13.21 -10.99
CA CYS A 58 8.40 -13.46 -11.47
C CYS A 58 7.79 -14.78 -10.99
N GLU A 59 8.61 -15.79 -10.73
CA GLU A 59 8.17 -17.09 -10.19
C GLU A 59 7.77 -17.01 -8.71
N THR A 60 8.12 -15.93 -8.02
CA THR A 60 7.87 -15.72 -6.60
C THR A 60 6.86 -14.60 -6.34
N ILE A 61 6.85 -13.57 -7.19
CA ILE A 61 6.00 -12.38 -7.01
C ILE A 61 4.99 -12.29 -8.14
N ILE A 62 3.72 -12.34 -7.78
CA ILE A 62 2.59 -12.09 -8.68
C ILE A 62 2.05 -10.69 -8.39
N VAL A 63 1.98 -9.85 -9.41
CA VAL A 63 1.42 -8.50 -9.29
C VAL A 63 0.01 -8.50 -9.87
N LEU A 64 -0.99 -8.26 -9.02
CA LEU A 64 -2.39 -8.16 -9.42
C LEU A 64 -2.78 -6.71 -9.67
N HIS A 65 -3.44 -6.45 -10.79
CA HIS A 65 -3.92 -5.13 -11.15
C HIS A 65 -5.42 -5.03 -10.88
N GLY A 66 -5.77 -4.31 -9.83
CA GLY A 66 -7.16 -4.06 -9.47
C GLY A 66 -7.29 -3.62 -8.02
N ARG A 67 -8.51 -3.27 -7.62
CA ARG A 67 -8.83 -3.04 -6.22
C ARG A 67 -8.87 -4.37 -5.48
N VAL A 68 -8.50 -4.35 -4.20
CA VAL A 68 -8.58 -5.52 -3.31
C VAL A 68 -9.98 -6.13 -3.28
N GLU A 69 -11.02 -5.31 -3.36
CA GLU A 69 -12.40 -5.81 -3.35
C GLU A 69 -12.77 -6.56 -4.66
N ASP A 70 -12.11 -6.24 -5.77
CA ASP A 70 -12.46 -6.70 -7.12
C ASP A 70 -11.56 -7.84 -7.63
N VAL A 71 -10.38 -8.06 -7.02
CA VAL A 71 -9.46 -9.14 -7.39
C VAL A 71 -9.80 -10.44 -6.67
N GLU A 72 -9.33 -11.56 -7.22
CA GLU A 72 -9.42 -12.90 -6.62
C GLU A 72 -8.06 -13.56 -6.51
N ILE A 73 -7.86 -14.27 -5.41
CA ILE A 73 -6.67 -15.06 -5.11
C ILE A 73 -7.17 -16.44 -4.68
N ASN A 74 -6.62 -17.50 -5.27
CA ASN A 74 -7.08 -18.89 -5.05
C ASN A 74 -6.50 -19.52 -3.77
N GLU A 75 -5.64 -18.81 -3.04
CA GLU A 75 -4.84 -19.33 -1.94
C GLU A 75 -4.90 -18.37 -0.74
N GLU A 76 -4.95 -18.94 0.47
CA GLU A 76 -4.80 -18.19 1.71
C GLU A 76 -3.32 -17.98 2.05
N VAL A 77 -3.01 -16.87 2.74
CA VAL A 77 -1.65 -16.48 3.13
C VAL A 77 -1.47 -16.47 4.64
N ASP A 78 -0.21 -16.62 5.05
CA ASP A 78 0.16 -16.57 6.47
C ASP A 78 0.42 -15.12 6.91
N VAL A 79 0.75 -14.23 5.98
CA VAL A 79 1.09 -12.83 6.26
C VAL A 79 0.37 -11.88 5.30
N LEU A 80 -0.30 -10.88 5.84
CA LEU A 80 -0.84 -9.72 5.14
C LEU A 80 -0.01 -8.49 5.52
N ILE A 81 0.60 -7.85 4.53
CA ILE A 81 1.37 -6.62 4.69
C ILE A 81 0.61 -5.50 4.00
N SER A 82 0.43 -4.36 4.68
CA SER A 82 -0.19 -3.21 4.02
C SER A 82 0.30 -1.88 4.60
N GLU A 83 0.55 -0.94 3.70
CA GLU A 83 0.61 0.48 4.02
C GLU A 83 -0.81 1.01 3.83
N TRP A 84 -1.54 1.14 4.93
CA TRP A 84 -2.95 1.51 4.90
C TRP A 84 -3.25 2.81 5.63
N MET A 85 -2.26 3.37 6.33
CA MET A 85 -2.46 4.43 7.29
C MET A 85 -2.55 5.77 6.56
N GLY A 86 -3.61 6.53 6.87
CA GLY A 86 -3.82 7.85 6.30
C GLY A 86 -3.35 8.98 7.23
N TYR A 87 -3.75 10.22 6.92
CA TYR A 87 -3.48 11.35 7.80
C TYR A 87 -4.13 11.13 9.17
N MET A 88 -3.39 11.46 10.22
CA MET A 88 -3.80 11.20 11.60
C MET A 88 -4.26 9.73 11.79
N LEU A 89 -3.57 8.81 11.10
CA LEU A 89 -3.81 7.36 11.03
C LEU A 89 -5.04 6.93 10.21
N LEU A 90 -6.17 7.65 10.32
CA LEU A 90 -7.47 7.16 9.83
C LEU A 90 -8.03 7.93 8.62
N TYR A 91 -7.69 9.20 8.44
CA TYR A 91 -8.25 10.01 7.35
C TYR A 91 -7.66 9.60 6.00
N GLU A 92 -8.52 9.27 5.02
CA GLU A 92 -8.14 8.70 3.72
C GLU A 92 -7.37 7.37 3.83
N SER A 93 -7.58 6.62 4.92
CA SER A 93 -6.95 5.32 5.12
C SER A 93 -7.57 4.21 4.25
N MET A 94 -6.78 3.17 3.97
CA MET A 94 -7.24 1.93 3.32
C MET A 94 -7.66 0.85 4.32
N LEU A 95 -7.96 1.20 5.57
CA LEU A 95 -8.23 0.20 6.60
C LEU A 95 -9.37 -0.76 6.18
N GLY A 96 -10.38 -0.27 5.45
CA GLY A 96 -11.44 -1.08 4.88
C GLY A 96 -10.92 -2.19 3.95
N SER A 97 -10.04 -1.85 3.01
CA SER A 97 -9.45 -2.82 2.08
C SER A 97 -8.55 -3.84 2.80
N VAL A 98 -7.81 -3.42 3.84
CA VAL A 98 -7.03 -4.35 4.66
C VAL A 98 -7.92 -5.34 5.39
N ILE A 99 -9.05 -4.88 5.93
CA ILE A 99 -10.04 -5.75 6.57
C ILE A 99 -10.63 -6.74 5.55
N THR A 100 -10.97 -6.27 4.35
CA THR A 100 -11.44 -7.14 3.26
C THR A 100 -10.41 -8.20 2.87
N ALA A 101 -9.14 -7.83 2.71
CA ALA A 101 -8.07 -8.78 2.39
C ALA A 101 -7.86 -9.81 3.52
N ARG A 102 -7.91 -9.36 4.79
CA ARG A 102 -7.83 -10.23 5.96
C ARG A 102 -8.94 -11.27 5.92
N ASP A 103 -10.18 -10.84 5.75
CA ASP A 103 -11.34 -11.73 5.84
C ASP A 103 -11.44 -12.71 4.67
N ARG A 104 -10.86 -12.36 3.51
CA ARG A 104 -10.87 -13.21 2.31
C ARG A 104 -9.70 -14.18 2.23
N TRP A 105 -8.50 -13.76 2.64
CA TRP A 105 -7.27 -14.47 2.29
C TRP A 105 -6.30 -14.71 3.45
N LEU A 106 -6.51 -14.15 4.64
CA LEU A 106 -5.61 -14.43 5.76
C LEU A 106 -6.05 -15.70 6.49
N LYS A 107 -5.14 -16.66 6.62
CA LYS A 107 -5.37 -17.89 7.40
C LYS A 107 -5.69 -17.57 8.87
N PRO A 108 -6.47 -18.41 9.56
CA PRO A 108 -6.61 -18.32 11.01
C PRO A 108 -5.25 -18.33 11.71
N GLY A 109 -4.96 -17.31 12.52
CA GLY A 109 -3.66 -17.16 13.19
C GLY A 109 -2.57 -16.51 12.33
N GLY A 110 -2.89 -16.09 11.10
CA GLY A 110 -2.00 -15.32 10.25
C GLY A 110 -1.69 -13.93 10.81
N LEU A 111 -0.65 -13.31 10.26
CA LEU A 111 -0.09 -12.04 10.72
C LEU A 111 -0.55 -10.90 9.83
N ILE A 112 -0.86 -9.76 10.46
CA ILE A 112 -1.08 -8.49 9.75
C ILE A 112 0.04 -7.55 10.14
N LEU A 113 0.71 -6.95 9.16
CA LEU A 113 1.79 -6.00 9.38
C LEU A 113 1.46 -4.65 8.72
N PRO A 114 1.47 -3.53 9.49
CA PRO A 114 1.65 -3.45 10.94
C PRO A 114 0.44 -4.00 11.71
N SER A 115 0.68 -4.69 12.82
CA SER A 115 -0.38 -5.26 13.68
C SER A 115 -0.91 -4.30 14.74
N THR A 116 -0.16 -3.24 15.03
CA THR A 116 -0.43 -2.30 16.11
C THR A 116 0.00 -0.91 15.68
N THR A 117 -0.84 0.08 15.95
CA THR A 117 -0.56 1.50 15.71
C THR A 117 -1.05 2.32 16.90
N THR A 118 -0.53 3.53 17.09
CA THR A 118 -0.88 4.40 18.22
C THR A 118 -0.93 5.84 17.75
N ILE A 119 -2.02 6.54 18.08
CA ILE A 119 -2.11 7.99 17.92
C ILE A 119 -1.70 8.61 19.26
N SER A 120 -0.73 9.52 19.21
CA SER A 120 -0.34 10.33 20.37
C SER A 120 -0.63 11.79 20.09
N LEU A 121 -1.20 12.48 21.07
CA LEU A 121 -1.57 13.88 20.98
C LEU A 121 -0.79 14.66 22.03
N CYS A 122 -0.25 15.81 21.64
CA CYS A 122 0.35 16.76 22.55
C CYS A 122 -0.13 18.17 22.22
N GLN A 123 -0.32 18.99 23.25
CA GLN A 123 -0.65 20.38 23.06
C GLN A 123 0.57 21.13 22.54
N ILE A 124 0.35 22.00 21.56
CA ILE A 124 1.36 22.87 20.99
C ILE A 124 0.92 24.33 21.20
N ASP A 125 1.84 25.16 21.71
CA ASP A 125 1.66 26.61 21.74
C ASP A 125 2.10 27.20 20.40
N MET A 126 1.12 27.57 19.57
CA MET A 126 1.36 28.11 18.23
C MET A 126 2.13 29.44 18.25
N LEU A 127 2.11 30.20 19.35
CA LEU A 127 2.87 31.45 19.48
C LEU A 127 4.38 31.24 19.63
N ARG A 128 4.82 30.00 19.90
CA ARG A 128 6.24 29.62 19.98
C ARG A 128 6.75 28.90 18.72
N ILE A 129 5.90 28.71 17.71
CA ILE A 129 6.26 28.19 16.37
C ILE A 129 6.25 29.37 15.39
N ALA A 130 7.02 30.42 15.70
CA ALA A 130 7.43 31.38 14.69
C ALA A 130 8.77 30.87 14.10
N ILE A 131 8.78 30.62 12.79
CA ILE A 131 9.97 30.23 12.01
C ILE A 131 10.77 31.49 11.69
#